data_AF-A0A662VKS1-F1
#
_entry.id   AF-A0A662VKS1-F1
#
_cell.length_a   1.000
_cell.length_b   1.000
_cell.length_c   1.000
_cell.angle_alpha   90.00
_cell.angle_beta   90.00
_cell.angle_gamma   90.00
#
_symmetry.space_group_name_H-M   'P 1'
#
loop_
_entity.id
_entity.type
_entity.pdbx_description
1 polymer ?
#
loop_
_entity_poly.entity_id
_entity_poly.type
_entity_poly.pdbx_seq_one_letter_code
_entity_poly.pdbx_strand_id
1 'polypeptide(L)'
;MNRYFLPKTGWEFFDVSRAYGVGIIVHTLSGDAIVSDLGGFYLIESRKDVNFDRLEEIHRFLGDDQAWNWTFLTIGGGQREKTKKRIVELLKNTENIQNILDDLKELKSPVSIGSGKETLYQPMELAATKGVRDEILLKKQYSEGSSIKVPLNDFVVSVLGHVNVTIRKFSNMGMIFTIPSPVKTRILHVVSEIKKRIDESVKGLHRAGWFPSLSQIAINLVLEELRVEEGSKFAPKFGSLVYGVMTKTGTQWKPLTGGIFPLDFLHQIAESNEARDVLNKWKNVFEWTAFRKGYEDIPTALAEFIANPNLSNYERYIKLHLRNELDNTRLKFGSYEKKVLEEVMNFVGV
;
A
#
# COMPACT_ATOMS: atom_id res chain seq x y z
N MET A 1 26.90 5.21 -10.37
CA MET A 1 25.81 4.41 -9.77
C MET A 1 25.65 4.85 -8.34
N ASN A 2 24.49 5.42 -8.01
CA ASN A 2 24.18 5.97 -6.69
C ASN A 2 23.41 4.93 -5.87
N ARG A 3 23.78 4.78 -4.59
CA ARG A 3 23.17 3.82 -3.66
C ARG A 3 22.88 4.52 -2.34
N TYR A 4 21.68 4.30 -1.83
CA TYR A 4 21.23 4.85 -0.56
C TYR A 4 20.59 3.74 0.27
N PHE A 5 21.01 3.64 1.51
CA PHE A 5 20.62 2.60 2.47
C PHE A 5 19.68 3.22 3.49
N LEU A 6 18.41 2.79 3.50
CA LEU A 6 17.40 3.29 4.43
C LEU A 6 17.05 2.19 5.46
N PRO A 7 17.58 2.27 6.69
CA PRO A 7 17.25 1.32 7.75
C PRO A 7 15.77 1.36 8.13
N LYS A 8 15.15 0.20 8.31
CA LYS A 8 13.77 0.10 8.78
C LYS A 8 13.68 0.41 10.28
N THR A 9 12.61 1.09 10.70
CA THR A 9 12.32 1.30 12.11
C THR A 9 11.50 0.16 12.72
N GLY A 10 10.97 -0.74 11.88
CA GLY A 10 10.04 -1.80 12.28
C GLY A 10 8.57 -1.34 12.28
N TRP A 11 8.28 -0.19 11.65
CA TRP A 11 6.93 0.34 11.46
C TRP A 11 6.65 0.34 9.96
N GLU A 12 6.04 -0.73 9.47
CA GLU A 12 6.06 -1.09 8.05
C GLU A 12 5.45 0.00 7.16
N PHE A 13 4.35 0.62 7.58
CA PHE A 13 3.69 1.64 6.77
C PHE A 13 4.57 2.89 6.65
N PHE A 14 5.16 3.30 7.77
CA PHE A 14 6.10 4.42 7.83
C PHE A 14 7.36 4.13 7.02
N ASP A 15 7.92 2.94 7.17
CA ASP A 15 9.15 2.48 6.53
C ASP A 15 9.02 2.42 5.01
N VAL A 16 7.95 1.80 4.49
CA VAL A 16 7.67 1.77 3.05
C VAL A 16 7.47 3.18 2.50
N SER A 17 6.74 4.03 3.24
CA SER A 17 6.53 5.44 2.83
C SER A 17 7.85 6.21 2.75
N ARG A 18 8.75 6.04 3.71
CA ARG A 18 10.09 6.67 3.65
C ARG A 18 10.89 6.18 2.44
N ALA A 19 10.87 4.87 2.18
CA ALA A 19 11.61 4.26 1.06
C ALA A 19 11.18 4.83 -0.29
N TYR A 20 9.86 4.94 -0.52
CA TYR A 20 9.35 5.58 -1.73
C TYR A 20 9.63 7.08 -1.78
N GLY A 21 9.59 7.78 -0.64
CA GLY A 21 9.96 9.20 -0.58
C GLY A 21 11.39 9.46 -1.03
N VAL A 22 12.35 8.69 -0.50
CA VAL A 22 13.75 8.75 -0.94
C VAL A 22 13.86 8.35 -2.41
N GLY A 23 13.17 7.30 -2.84
CA GLY A 23 13.12 6.89 -4.23
C GLY A 23 12.61 7.99 -5.17
N ILE A 24 11.58 8.74 -4.79
CA ILE A 24 11.07 9.88 -5.55
C ILE A 24 12.13 10.97 -5.67
N ILE A 25 12.81 11.33 -4.58
CA ILE A 25 13.91 12.31 -4.61
C ILE A 25 14.99 11.85 -5.61
N VAL A 26 15.47 10.62 -5.48
CA VAL A 26 16.52 10.07 -6.36
C VAL A 26 16.05 10.01 -7.82
N HIS A 27 14.79 9.65 -8.06
CA HIS A 27 14.19 9.63 -9.38
C HIS A 27 14.11 11.04 -9.99
N THR A 28 13.71 12.04 -9.21
CA THR A 28 13.69 13.44 -9.64
C THR A 28 15.08 13.90 -10.08
N LEU A 29 16.10 13.64 -9.26
CA LEU A 29 17.46 14.13 -9.51
C LEU A 29 18.17 13.40 -10.65
N SER A 30 17.92 12.10 -10.83
CA SER A 30 18.69 11.28 -11.80
C SER A 30 17.86 10.76 -12.98
N GLY A 31 16.53 10.86 -12.92
CA GLY A 31 15.59 10.34 -13.93
C GLY A 31 15.37 8.82 -13.85
N ASP A 32 15.97 8.14 -12.87
CA ASP A 32 15.81 6.71 -12.62
C ASP A 32 15.91 6.44 -11.12
N ALA A 33 15.09 5.54 -10.59
CA ALA A 33 15.29 5.04 -9.24
C ALA A 33 14.59 3.69 -9.08
N ILE A 34 15.28 2.78 -8.41
CA ILE A 34 14.73 1.48 -8.00
C ILE A 34 14.78 1.40 -6.48
N VAL A 35 13.68 0.98 -5.88
CA VAL A 35 13.59 0.66 -4.44
C VAL A 35 13.49 -0.84 -4.29
N SER A 36 14.35 -1.44 -3.46
CA SER A 36 14.34 -2.87 -3.17
C SER A 36 14.32 -3.12 -1.67
N ASP A 37 13.49 -4.05 -1.22
CA ASP A 37 13.50 -4.52 0.17
C ASP A 37 14.56 -5.61 0.34
N LEU A 38 15.53 -5.36 1.23
CA LEU A 38 16.59 -6.31 1.59
C LEU A 38 16.45 -6.83 3.03
N GLY A 39 15.22 -6.83 3.56
CA GLY A 39 14.89 -7.30 4.90
C GLY A 39 15.07 -6.21 5.94
N GLY A 40 16.30 -5.98 6.41
CA GLY A 40 16.59 -5.01 7.49
C GLY A 40 16.60 -3.54 7.05
N PHE A 41 16.68 -3.28 5.75
CA PHE A 41 16.74 -1.95 5.16
C PHE A 41 16.17 -1.98 3.73
N TYR A 42 15.81 -0.80 3.22
CA TYR A 42 15.54 -0.62 1.80
C TYR A 42 16.80 -0.09 1.10
N LEU A 43 17.09 -0.64 -0.06
CA LEU A 43 18.13 -0.15 -0.96
C LEU A 43 17.47 0.69 -2.06
N ILE A 44 17.88 1.96 -2.17
CA ILE A 44 17.47 2.86 -3.24
C ILE A 44 18.67 3.05 -4.17
N GLU A 45 18.53 2.68 -5.44
CA GLU A 45 19.60 2.78 -6.43
C GLU A 45 19.20 3.60 -7.65
N SER A 46 20.17 4.31 -8.21
CA SER A 46 20.07 4.87 -9.56
C SER A 46 21.32 4.55 -10.38
N ARG A 47 21.09 4.17 -11.64
CA ARG A 47 22.17 3.94 -12.61
C ARG A 47 22.76 5.25 -13.14
N LYS A 48 22.02 6.35 -13.03
CA LYS A 48 22.40 7.68 -13.49
C LYS A 48 22.90 8.52 -12.31
N ASP A 49 23.72 9.52 -12.62
CA ASP A 49 24.18 10.48 -11.62
C ASP A 49 23.05 11.42 -11.19
N VAL A 50 23.09 11.84 -9.93
CA VAL A 50 22.12 12.80 -9.40
C VAL A 50 22.49 14.21 -9.86
N ASN A 51 21.51 14.94 -10.39
CA ASN A 51 21.65 16.34 -10.76
C ASN A 51 20.69 17.21 -9.94
N PHE A 52 21.24 18.03 -9.06
CA PHE A 52 20.49 18.94 -8.19
C PHE A 52 19.82 20.10 -8.91
N ASP A 53 20.23 20.43 -10.14
CA ASP A 53 19.52 21.41 -10.99
C ASP A 53 18.09 20.97 -11.30
N ARG A 54 17.82 19.67 -11.21
CA ARG A 54 16.50 19.07 -11.43
C ARG A 54 15.63 19.06 -10.19
N LEU A 55 16.11 19.54 -9.05
CA LEU A 55 15.37 19.50 -7.80
C LEU A 55 14.02 20.20 -7.90
N GLU A 56 13.94 21.29 -8.66
CA GLU A 56 12.68 21.98 -8.93
C GLU A 56 11.58 21.01 -9.43
N GLU A 57 11.90 19.98 -10.21
CA GLU A 57 10.94 18.99 -10.72
C GLU A 57 10.20 18.20 -9.60
N ILE A 58 10.67 18.26 -8.35
CA ILE A 58 10.00 17.63 -7.20
C ILE A 58 8.57 18.16 -6.99
N HIS A 59 8.25 19.36 -7.48
CA HIS A 59 6.90 19.93 -7.40
C HIS A 59 5.82 19.02 -8.00
N ARG A 60 6.19 18.20 -9.00
CA ARG A 60 5.28 17.23 -9.65
C ARG A 60 4.80 16.13 -8.71
N PHE A 61 5.52 15.90 -7.62
CA PHE A 61 5.23 14.89 -6.61
C PHE A 61 4.66 15.46 -5.32
N LEU A 62 4.31 16.75 -5.26
CA LEU A 62 3.72 17.32 -4.05
C LEU A 62 2.25 16.91 -3.85
N GLY A 63 1.62 16.26 -4.84
CA GLY A 63 0.22 15.86 -4.77
C GLY A 63 -0.75 17.05 -4.76
N ASP A 64 -2.04 16.75 -4.86
CA ASP A 64 -3.11 17.74 -4.76
C ASP A 64 -3.58 17.94 -3.32
N ASP A 65 -4.46 18.92 -3.09
CA ASP A 65 -5.01 19.20 -1.76
C ASP A 65 -5.74 18.00 -1.15
N GLN A 66 -6.33 17.14 -1.99
CA GLN A 66 -6.99 15.93 -1.52
C GLN A 66 -5.99 14.94 -0.93
N ALA A 67 -4.84 14.72 -1.58
CA ALA A 67 -3.78 13.86 -1.07
C ALA A 67 -3.23 14.36 0.28
N TRP A 68 -3.05 15.67 0.45
CA TRP A 68 -2.67 16.29 1.72
C TRP A 68 -3.75 16.14 2.80
N ASN A 69 -5.02 16.34 2.43
CA ASN A 69 -6.14 16.18 3.35
C ASN A 69 -6.23 14.77 3.92
N TRP A 70 -5.96 13.76 3.10
CA TRP A 70 -5.96 12.36 3.52
C TRP A 70 -4.71 11.96 4.31
N THR A 71 -3.53 12.44 3.92
CA THR A 71 -2.28 12.18 4.65
C THR A 71 -2.35 12.73 6.08
N PHE A 72 -3.04 13.86 6.25
CA PHE A 72 -3.21 14.56 7.52
C PHE A 72 -4.67 14.57 7.98
N LEU A 73 -5.36 13.45 7.80
CA LEU A 73 -6.78 13.29 8.09
C LEU A 73 -7.14 13.58 9.55
N THR A 74 -6.21 13.32 10.47
CA THR A 74 -6.44 13.40 11.92
C THR A 74 -6.06 14.74 12.56
N ILE A 75 -5.66 15.74 11.76
CA ILE A 75 -5.33 17.08 12.27
C ILE A 75 -6.19 18.16 11.62
N GLY A 76 -6.33 19.28 12.31
CA GLY A 76 -7.11 20.43 11.85
C GLY A 76 -6.48 21.14 10.64
N GLY A 77 -7.32 21.78 9.81
CA GLY A 77 -6.91 22.41 8.55
C GLY A 77 -5.79 23.45 8.69
N GLY A 78 -5.81 24.26 9.76
CA GLY A 78 -4.74 25.24 10.01
C GLY A 78 -3.37 24.61 10.30
N GLN A 79 -3.33 23.51 11.05
CA GLN A 79 -2.08 22.77 11.30
C GLN A 79 -1.62 22.02 10.04
N ARG A 80 -2.56 21.46 9.29
CA ARG A 80 -2.30 20.80 8.00
C ARG A 80 -1.60 21.75 7.03
N GLU A 81 -2.14 22.96 6.86
CA GLU A 81 -1.59 23.94 5.92
C GLU A 81 -0.19 24.42 6.34
N LYS A 82 0.02 24.68 7.64
CA LYS A 82 1.36 24.99 8.18
C LYS A 82 2.36 23.85 7.94
N THR A 83 1.92 22.61 8.16
CA THR A 83 2.76 21.42 7.97
C THR A 83 3.11 21.24 6.50
N LYS A 84 2.12 21.37 5.59
CA LYS A 84 2.30 21.32 4.13
C LYS A 84 3.33 22.35 3.67
N LYS A 85 3.16 23.63 4.02
CA LYS A 85 4.11 24.70 3.64
C LYS A 85 5.53 24.40 4.09
N ARG A 86 5.72 24.02 5.35
CA ARG A 86 7.04 23.68 5.89
C ARG A 86 7.68 22.51 5.15
N ILE A 87 6.92 21.45 4.85
CA ILE A 87 7.44 20.30 4.10
C ILE A 87 7.85 20.70 2.67
N VAL A 88 7.02 21.50 2.00
CA VAL A 88 7.32 21.99 0.64
C VAL A 88 8.58 22.85 0.63
N GLU A 89 8.77 23.73 1.62
CA GLU A 89 9.99 24.54 1.76
C GLU A 89 11.23 23.66 1.96
N LEU A 90 11.13 22.63 2.81
CA LEU A 90 12.23 21.70 3.05
C LEU A 90 12.59 20.89 1.80
N LEU A 91 11.59 20.44 1.03
CA LEU A 91 11.78 19.66 -0.19
C LEU A 91 12.35 20.48 -1.36
N LYS A 92 12.17 21.81 -1.35
CA LYS A 92 12.74 22.72 -2.36
C LYS A 92 14.15 23.18 -2.04
N ASN A 93 14.64 22.91 -0.82
CA ASN A 93 15.94 23.36 -0.39
C ASN A 93 17.02 22.32 -0.75
N THR A 94 17.94 22.70 -1.63
CA THR A 94 19.03 21.84 -2.12
C THR A 94 19.89 21.27 -0.99
N GLU A 95 20.28 22.10 -0.01
CA GLU A 95 21.12 21.68 1.11
C GLU A 95 20.41 20.63 1.96
N ASN A 96 19.11 20.80 2.23
CA ASN A 96 18.33 19.81 2.97
C ASN A 96 18.26 18.46 2.24
N ILE A 97 18.01 18.46 0.94
CA ILE A 97 17.95 17.24 0.15
C ILE A 97 19.32 16.56 0.07
N GLN A 98 20.38 17.36 -0.09
CA GLN A 98 21.74 16.85 -0.08
C GLN A 98 22.08 16.18 1.25
N ASN A 99 21.76 16.84 2.37
CA ASN A 99 21.97 16.28 3.71
C ASN A 99 21.20 14.96 3.90
N ILE A 100 19.93 14.88 3.46
CA ILE A 100 19.15 13.64 3.52
C ILE A 100 19.84 12.51 2.75
N LEU A 101 20.31 12.78 1.53
CA LEU A 101 20.93 11.76 0.69
C LEU A 101 22.32 11.36 1.20
N ASP A 102 23.11 12.32 1.67
CA ASP A 102 24.44 12.08 2.25
C ASP A 102 24.33 11.20 3.51
N ASP A 103 23.30 11.43 4.34
CA ASP A 103 23.02 10.62 5.52
C ASP A 103 22.71 9.15 5.22
N LEU A 104 22.29 8.84 3.99
CA LEU A 104 21.90 7.51 3.54
C LEU A 104 22.96 6.83 2.67
N LYS A 105 24.11 7.45 2.41
CA LYS A 105 25.20 6.84 1.62
C LYS A 105 25.83 5.62 2.31
N GLU A 106 25.77 5.59 3.63
CA GLU A 106 26.29 4.48 4.45
C GLU A 106 25.15 3.80 5.20
N LEU A 107 25.24 2.47 5.32
CA LEU A 107 24.30 1.71 6.12
C LEU A 107 24.52 2.01 7.61
N LYS A 108 23.52 2.65 8.23
CA LYS A 108 23.51 2.96 9.66
C LYS A 108 22.62 1.98 10.42
N SER A 109 22.78 1.96 11.75
CA SER A 109 21.86 1.24 12.63
C SER A 109 20.42 1.76 12.47
N PRO A 110 19.40 0.90 12.69
CA PRO A 110 18.00 1.31 12.70
C PRO A 110 17.74 2.55 13.56
N VAL A 111 16.93 3.48 13.04
CA VAL A 111 16.52 4.67 13.79
C VAL A 111 15.55 4.25 14.89
N SER A 112 15.87 4.60 16.15
CA SER A 112 14.98 4.37 17.28
C SER A 112 13.74 5.26 17.19
N ILE A 113 12.56 4.66 17.28
CA ILE A 113 11.29 5.41 17.31
C ILE A 113 11.18 6.20 18.61
N GLY A 114 10.72 7.45 18.52
CA GLY A 114 10.57 8.34 19.68
C GLY A 114 11.73 9.31 19.91
N SER A 115 12.83 9.24 19.15
CA SER A 115 13.99 10.13 19.28
C SER A 115 13.86 11.48 18.53
N GLY A 116 12.66 11.83 18.07
CA GLY A 116 12.42 12.96 17.17
C GLY A 116 11.67 14.15 17.77
N LYS A 117 11.33 15.11 16.90
CA LYS A 117 10.48 16.28 17.23
C LYS A 117 9.14 16.28 16.49
N GLU A 118 9.07 15.58 15.36
CA GLU A 118 7.89 15.60 14.49
C GLU A 118 6.89 14.54 14.85
N THR A 119 5.62 14.91 14.96
CA THR A 119 4.56 13.95 15.28
C THR A 119 4.28 13.07 14.06
N LEU A 120 4.43 11.76 14.20
CA LEU A 120 3.92 10.82 13.19
C LEU A 120 2.40 10.69 13.34
N TYR A 121 1.68 10.83 12.22
CA TYR A 121 0.21 10.82 12.21
C TYR A 121 -0.35 9.46 11.85
N GLN A 122 -1.53 9.15 12.39
CA GLN A 122 -2.17 7.84 12.28
C GLN A 122 -2.35 7.34 10.84
N PRO A 123 -2.72 8.17 9.84
CA PRO A 123 -2.83 7.69 8.46
C PRO A 123 -1.51 7.16 7.87
N MET A 124 -0.38 7.60 8.42
CA MET A 124 0.96 7.20 7.98
C MET A 124 1.48 5.97 8.74
N GLU A 125 0.95 5.71 9.93
CA GLU A 125 1.21 4.52 10.74
C GLU A 125 0.14 4.39 11.82
N LEU A 126 -0.68 3.33 11.76
CA LEU A 126 -1.77 3.15 12.72
C LEU A 126 -1.26 2.87 14.14
N ALA A 127 -0.09 2.23 14.25
CA ALA A 127 0.56 1.99 15.54
C ALA A 127 0.95 3.29 16.27
N ALA A 128 1.02 4.42 15.56
CA ALA A 128 1.23 5.75 16.17
C ALA A 128 0.00 6.25 16.96
N THR A 129 -1.12 5.52 16.97
CA THR A 129 -2.31 5.87 17.75
C THR A 129 -2.07 5.70 19.25
N LYS A 130 -2.25 6.80 19.99
CA LYS A 130 -2.10 6.89 21.46
C LYS A 130 -2.65 5.70 22.25
N GLY A 131 -3.85 5.21 21.93
CA GLY A 131 -4.51 4.12 22.66
C GLY A 131 -4.05 2.70 22.32
N VAL A 132 -3.57 2.45 21.09
CA VAL A 132 -3.09 1.11 20.66
C VAL A 132 -1.74 0.77 21.31
N ARG A 133 -0.99 1.81 21.71
CA ARG A 133 0.36 1.73 22.26
C ARG A 133 0.41 1.21 23.70
N ASP A 134 -0.42 1.72 24.59
CA ASP A 134 -0.34 1.41 26.03
C ASP A 134 -0.73 -0.05 26.32
N GLU A 135 -1.65 -0.58 25.51
CA GLU A 135 -2.20 -1.93 25.63
C GLU A 135 -1.26 -3.00 25.02
N ILE A 136 -0.64 -2.72 23.86
CA ILE A 136 0.17 -3.71 23.12
C ILE A 136 1.68 -3.62 23.42
N LEU A 137 2.26 -2.41 23.50
CA LEU A 137 3.71 -2.25 23.61
C LEU A 137 4.21 -2.06 25.05
N LEU A 138 3.39 -1.50 25.95
CA LEU A 138 3.85 -1.10 27.28
C LEU A 138 3.23 -1.90 28.44
N LYS A 139 2.22 -2.77 28.19
CA LYS A 139 1.48 -3.53 29.22
C LYS A 139 1.08 -2.65 30.43
N LYS A 140 0.72 -1.39 30.19
CA LYS A 140 0.33 -0.41 31.21
C LYS A 140 -1.17 -0.14 31.12
N GLN A 141 -1.79 0.20 32.24
CA GLN A 141 -3.15 0.73 32.25
C GLN A 141 -3.23 1.94 31.30
N TYR A 142 -4.30 1.99 30.52
CA TYR A 142 -4.62 3.03 29.54
C TYR A 142 -4.29 4.44 30.08
N SER A 143 -3.32 5.11 29.49
CA SER A 143 -3.08 6.54 29.65
C SER A 143 -3.32 7.25 28.32
N GLU A 144 -3.59 8.55 28.30
CA GLU A 144 -3.83 9.29 27.05
C GLU A 144 -2.61 9.32 26.09
N GLY A 145 -1.46 8.77 26.48
CA GLY A 145 -0.28 8.55 25.63
C GLY A 145 0.38 9.82 25.08
N SER A 146 1.71 9.79 24.96
CA SER A 146 2.46 10.83 24.23
C SER A 146 2.42 10.57 22.72
N SER A 147 2.30 11.65 21.92
CA SER A 147 2.41 11.55 20.46
C SER A 147 3.77 11.00 20.07
N ILE A 148 3.81 10.09 19.10
CA ILE A 148 5.07 9.48 18.65
C ILE A 148 5.84 10.49 17.82
N LYS A 149 7.13 10.61 18.15
CA LYS A 149 8.03 11.54 17.50
C LYS A 149 9.04 10.86 16.61
N VAL A 150 9.25 11.41 15.42
CA VAL A 150 10.23 10.95 14.43
C VAL A 150 11.16 12.11 14.00
N PRO A 151 12.35 11.81 13.49
CA PRO A 151 13.24 12.83 12.92
C PRO A 151 12.56 13.61 11.78
N LEU A 152 12.94 14.88 11.61
CA LEU A 152 12.33 15.75 10.59
C LEU A 152 12.56 15.22 9.17
N ASN A 153 13.79 14.77 8.88
CA ASN A 153 14.16 14.23 7.56
C ASN A 153 13.31 12.99 7.22
N ASP A 154 13.21 12.05 8.18
CA ASP A 154 12.36 10.86 8.06
C ASP A 154 10.88 11.22 7.86
N PHE A 155 10.39 12.21 8.61
CA PHE A 155 9.02 12.69 8.45
C PHE A 155 8.77 13.27 7.06
N VAL A 156 9.66 14.13 6.57
CA VAL A 156 9.55 14.77 5.25
C VAL A 156 9.53 13.75 4.13
N VAL A 157 10.49 12.80 4.11
CA VAL A 157 10.53 11.78 3.07
C VAL A 157 9.34 10.82 3.19
N SER A 158 8.93 10.46 4.41
CA SER A 158 7.74 9.63 4.61
C SER A 158 6.48 10.30 4.07
N VAL A 159 6.28 11.60 4.32
CA VAL A 159 5.14 12.34 3.76
C VAL A 159 5.19 12.36 2.24
N LEU A 160 6.35 12.62 1.65
CA LEU A 160 6.50 12.62 0.19
C LEU A 160 6.12 11.27 -0.41
N GLY A 161 6.64 10.16 0.12
CA GLY A 161 6.26 8.83 -0.35
C GLY A 161 4.78 8.55 -0.11
N HIS A 162 4.28 8.80 1.09
CA HIS A 162 2.90 8.53 1.47
C HIS A 162 1.90 9.28 0.58
N VAL A 163 2.12 10.55 0.27
CA VAL A 163 1.28 11.33 -0.66
C VAL A 163 1.18 10.63 -2.01
N ASN A 164 2.30 10.15 -2.53
CA ASN A 164 2.41 9.66 -3.91
C ASN A 164 2.06 8.19 -4.10
N VAL A 165 2.33 7.31 -3.13
CA VAL A 165 2.20 5.86 -3.34
C VAL A 165 1.05 5.20 -2.59
N THR A 166 0.47 5.89 -1.60
CA THR A 166 -0.65 5.33 -0.84
C THR A 166 -1.94 5.33 -1.66
N ILE A 167 -2.49 4.15 -1.89
CA ILE A 167 -3.82 3.92 -2.44
C ILE A 167 -4.83 4.14 -1.31
N ARG A 168 -5.80 5.03 -1.55
CA ARG A 168 -6.76 5.49 -0.52
C ARG A 168 -8.17 5.26 -1.00
N LYS A 169 -8.96 4.51 -0.24
CA LYS A 169 -10.33 4.16 -0.64
C LYS A 169 -11.28 4.17 0.55
N PHE A 170 -12.50 4.65 0.36
CA PHE A 170 -13.51 4.77 1.41
C PHE A 170 -14.54 3.62 1.34
N SER A 171 -14.73 2.90 2.44
CA SER A 171 -15.65 1.75 2.58
C SER A 171 -16.79 2.08 3.53
N ASN A 172 -17.81 1.24 3.53
CA ASN A 172 -18.88 1.32 4.53
C ASN A 172 -18.38 1.17 5.98
N MET A 173 -17.18 0.62 6.19
CA MET A 173 -16.58 0.46 7.52
C MET A 173 -15.55 1.52 7.87
N GLY A 174 -15.11 2.34 6.90
CA GLY A 174 -14.05 3.32 7.11
C GLY A 174 -13.14 3.54 5.90
N MET A 175 -12.11 4.36 6.09
CA MET A 175 -11.11 4.67 5.10
C MET A 175 -9.96 3.66 5.16
N ILE A 176 -9.61 3.10 4.00
CA ILE A 176 -8.52 2.16 3.80
C ILE A 176 -7.34 2.92 3.18
N PHE A 177 -6.19 2.73 3.79
CA PHE A 177 -4.89 3.18 3.31
C PHE A 177 -4.08 1.93 2.98
N THR A 178 -3.47 1.91 1.80
CA THR A 178 -2.73 0.75 1.29
C THR A 178 -1.48 1.23 0.58
N ILE A 179 -0.34 0.61 0.87
CA ILE A 179 0.94 0.91 0.23
C ILE A 179 1.61 -0.41 -0.19
N PRO A 180 1.96 -0.58 -1.47
CA PRO A 180 2.58 -1.82 -1.93
C PRO A 180 4.05 -1.87 -1.52
N SER A 181 4.46 -2.90 -0.78
CA SER A 181 5.85 -3.07 -0.35
C SER A 181 6.76 -3.42 -1.54
N PRO A 182 7.88 -2.72 -1.76
CA PRO A 182 8.72 -2.93 -2.94
C PRO A 182 9.60 -4.19 -2.83
N VAL A 183 9.66 -5.02 -3.88
CA VAL A 183 10.68 -6.07 -4.04
C VAL A 183 11.85 -5.52 -4.84
N LYS A 184 11.55 -4.98 -6.04
CA LYS A 184 12.51 -4.30 -6.92
C LYS A 184 11.75 -3.34 -7.84
N THR A 185 11.22 -2.29 -7.24
CA THR A 185 10.23 -1.41 -7.88
C THR A 185 10.90 -0.18 -8.47
N ARG A 186 10.70 0.07 -9.76
CA ARG A 186 11.01 1.38 -10.35
C ARG A 186 9.99 2.41 -9.90
N ILE A 187 10.45 3.59 -9.49
CA ILE A 187 9.59 4.67 -9.00
C ILE A 187 8.55 5.11 -10.04
N LEU A 188 8.94 5.16 -11.32
CA LEU A 188 8.03 5.53 -12.40
C LEU A 188 6.83 4.57 -12.50
N HIS A 189 7.06 3.26 -12.35
CA HIS A 189 5.99 2.27 -12.44
C HIS A 189 4.95 2.47 -11.33
N VAL A 190 5.38 2.67 -10.08
CA VAL A 190 4.44 2.81 -8.96
C VAL A 190 3.71 4.16 -8.98
N VAL A 191 4.42 5.27 -9.18
CA VAL A 191 3.83 6.61 -9.04
C VAL A 191 2.98 7.01 -10.25
N SER A 192 3.43 6.72 -11.47
CA SER A 192 2.81 7.25 -12.69
C SER A 192 1.91 6.27 -13.44
N GLU A 193 2.08 4.96 -13.22
CA GLU A 193 1.34 3.94 -13.95
C GLU A 193 0.39 3.15 -13.05
N ILE A 194 0.95 2.38 -12.13
CA ILE A 194 0.22 1.34 -11.38
C ILE A 194 -0.77 1.98 -10.42
N LYS A 195 -0.33 2.92 -9.56
CA LYS A 195 -1.25 3.58 -8.62
C LYS A 195 -2.39 4.31 -9.35
N LYS A 196 -2.07 5.06 -10.40
CA LYS A 196 -3.07 5.82 -11.17
C LYS A 196 -4.17 4.90 -11.70
N ARG A 197 -3.79 3.76 -12.28
CA ARG A 197 -4.73 2.76 -12.80
C ARG A 197 -5.53 2.07 -11.70
N ILE A 198 -4.94 1.80 -10.54
CA ILE A 198 -5.68 1.28 -9.39
C ILE A 198 -6.69 2.33 -8.88
N ASP A 199 -6.29 3.59 -8.82
CA ASP A 199 -7.18 4.68 -8.42
C ASP A 199 -8.37 4.82 -9.37
N GLU A 200 -8.15 4.66 -10.69
CA GLU A 200 -9.19 4.72 -11.73
C GLU A 200 -10.08 3.47 -11.81
N SER A 201 -9.52 2.27 -11.59
CA SER A 201 -10.23 0.99 -11.72
C SER A 201 -11.10 0.69 -10.50
N VAL A 202 -10.63 0.97 -9.28
CA VAL A 202 -11.36 0.71 -8.05
C VAL A 202 -12.28 1.91 -7.74
N LYS A 203 -13.41 2.00 -8.46
CA LYS A 203 -14.34 3.15 -8.42
C LYS A 203 -15.15 3.30 -7.13
N GLY A 204 -15.19 2.27 -6.30
CA GLY A 204 -15.79 2.34 -4.96
C GLY A 204 -15.46 1.09 -4.17
N LEU A 205 -15.78 1.10 -2.87
CA LEU A 205 -15.45 -0.01 -2.00
C LEU A 205 -16.62 -0.93 -1.72
N HIS A 206 -16.25 -2.17 -1.44
CA HIS A 206 -17.17 -3.26 -1.34
C HIS A 206 -18.04 -3.11 -0.09
N ARG A 207 -19.35 -3.28 -0.25
CA ARG A 207 -20.35 -3.37 0.81
C ARG A 207 -20.04 -4.44 1.87
N ALA A 208 -19.27 -5.47 1.52
CA ALA A 208 -18.88 -6.54 2.42
C ALA A 208 -17.75 -6.11 3.38
N GLY A 209 -17.22 -4.90 3.21
CA GLY A 209 -16.27 -4.29 4.14
C GLY A 209 -14.88 -4.08 3.54
N TRP A 210 -13.93 -3.85 4.45
CA TRP A 210 -12.57 -3.48 4.08
C TRP A 210 -11.76 -4.63 3.50
N PHE A 211 -12.02 -5.88 3.90
CA PHE A 211 -11.20 -7.02 3.51
C PHE A 211 -11.42 -7.45 2.04
N PRO A 212 -12.66 -7.54 1.53
CA PRO A 212 -12.93 -7.66 0.10
C PRO A 212 -12.38 -6.50 -0.73
N SER A 213 -12.47 -5.28 -0.19
CA SER A 213 -11.92 -4.09 -0.84
C SER A 213 -10.39 -4.17 -1.01
N LEU A 214 -9.69 -4.63 0.03
CA LEU A 214 -8.25 -4.85 0.02
C LEU A 214 -7.84 -5.94 -0.98
N SER A 215 -8.59 -7.05 -1.03
CA SER A 215 -8.36 -8.14 -1.99
C SER A 215 -8.58 -7.69 -3.43
N GLN A 216 -9.58 -6.84 -3.69
CA GLN A 216 -9.78 -6.22 -4.99
C GLN A 216 -8.58 -5.34 -5.39
N ILE A 217 -8.05 -4.54 -4.45
CA ILE A 217 -6.83 -3.73 -4.70
C ILE A 217 -5.65 -4.66 -5.03
N ALA A 218 -5.47 -5.76 -4.29
CA ALA A 218 -4.42 -6.74 -4.52
C ALA A 218 -4.49 -7.37 -5.93
N ILE A 219 -5.67 -7.80 -6.37
CA ILE A 219 -5.87 -8.35 -7.72
C ILE A 219 -5.54 -7.30 -8.79
N ASN A 220 -6.04 -6.07 -8.64
CA ASN A 220 -5.76 -5.01 -9.61
C ASN A 220 -4.27 -4.67 -9.64
N LEU A 221 -3.58 -4.70 -8.50
CA LEU A 221 -2.14 -4.51 -8.43
C LEU A 221 -1.39 -5.57 -9.26
N VAL A 222 -1.70 -6.86 -9.07
CA VAL A 222 -1.04 -7.96 -9.79
C VAL A 222 -1.38 -7.95 -11.29
N LEU A 223 -2.62 -7.61 -11.66
CA LEU A 223 -2.99 -7.39 -13.06
C LEU A 223 -2.17 -6.26 -13.70
N GLU A 224 -1.90 -5.19 -12.97
CA GLU A 224 -1.05 -4.10 -13.43
C GLU A 224 0.44 -4.51 -13.50
N GLU A 225 0.92 -5.35 -12.58
CA GLU A 225 2.26 -5.96 -12.68
C GLU A 225 2.40 -6.81 -13.96
N LEU A 226 1.41 -7.64 -14.26
CA LEU A 226 1.36 -8.43 -15.50
C LEU A 226 1.34 -7.56 -16.76
N ARG A 227 0.69 -6.40 -16.71
CA ARG A 227 0.65 -5.46 -17.84
C ARG A 227 2.01 -4.82 -18.09
N VAL A 228 2.71 -4.38 -17.04
CA VAL A 228 4.01 -3.71 -17.19
C VAL A 228 5.15 -4.67 -17.53
N GLU A 229 4.99 -5.97 -17.26
CA GLU A 229 5.92 -7.04 -17.63
C GLU A 229 5.54 -7.74 -18.95
N GLU A 230 4.53 -7.25 -19.68
CA GLU A 230 4.05 -7.87 -20.91
C GLU A 230 5.19 -8.04 -21.93
N GLY A 231 5.37 -9.27 -22.43
CA GLY A 231 6.46 -9.64 -23.33
C GLY A 231 7.73 -10.15 -22.65
N SER A 232 7.73 -10.32 -21.33
CA SER A 232 8.83 -10.91 -20.56
C SER A 232 8.34 -11.92 -19.52
N LYS A 233 9.26 -12.67 -18.90
CA LYS A 233 8.90 -13.58 -17.79
C LYS A 233 8.43 -12.72 -16.61
N PHE A 234 7.24 -13.03 -16.09
CA PHE A 234 6.68 -12.34 -14.92
C PHE A 234 7.69 -12.31 -13.77
N ALA A 235 7.85 -11.13 -13.18
CA ALA A 235 8.66 -10.90 -12.00
C ALA A 235 7.91 -9.94 -11.07
N PRO A 236 7.59 -10.36 -9.83
CA PRO A 236 6.94 -9.49 -8.85
C PRO A 236 7.72 -8.20 -8.63
N LYS A 237 7.03 -7.06 -8.74
CA LYS A 237 7.55 -5.75 -8.36
C LYS A 237 7.29 -5.48 -6.90
N PHE A 238 6.15 -5.94 -6.38
CA PHE A 238 5.75 -5.77 -5.01
C PHE A 238 5.72 -7.10 -4.28
N GLY A 239 5.91 -7.10 -2.95
CA GLY A 239 5.88 -8.33 -2.14
C GLY A 239 4.58 -8.47 -1.36
N SER A 240 3.98 -7.36 -0.95
CA SER A 240 2.76 -7.34 -0.13
C SER A 240 2.06 -5.99 -0.23
N LEU A 241 0.84 -5.90 0.29
CA LEU A 241 0.20 -4.63 0.61
C LEU A 241 0.24 -4.39 2.12
N VAL A 242 0.97 -3.37 2.55
CA VAL A 242 0.84 -2.88 3.93
C VAL A 242 -0.40 -2.00 3.99
N TYR A 243 -1.27 -2.23 4.96
CA TYR A 243 -2.56 -1.55 5.02
C TYR A 243 -2.94 -1.07 6.43
N GLY A 244 -3.75 -0.02 6.45
CA GLY A 244 -4.41 0.49 7.64
C GLY A 244 -5.84 0.90 7.33
N VAL A 245 -6.77 0.58 8.20
CA VAL A 245 -8.18 0.95 8.13
C VAL A 245 -8.51 1.85 9.31
N MET A 246 -9.10 3.01 9.01
CA MET A 246 -9.59 3.96 10.00
C MET A 246 -11.10 4.09 9.88
N THR A 247 -11.80 4.10 11.01
CA THR A 247 -13.25 4.33 11.05
C THR A 247 -13.56 5.66 11.72
N LYS A 248 -14.71 6.24 11.41
CA LYS A 248 -15.15 7.53 11.99
C LYS A 248 -16.06 7.26 13.17
N THR A 249 -15.69 7.72 14.36
CA THR A 249 -16.49 7.68 15.58
C THR A 249 -16.85 9.10 15.99
N GLY A 250 -18.09 9.53 15.73
CA GLY A 250 -18.49 10.93 15.85
C GLY A 250 -17.77 11.79 14.80
N THR A 251 -17.00 12.79 15.25
CA THR A 251 -16.19 13.65 14.37
C THR A 251 -14.74 13.16 14.21
N GLN A 252 -14.30 12.21 15.05
CA GLN A 252 -12.91 11.77 15.10
C GLN A 252 -12.69 10.47 14.32
N TRP A 253 -11.54 10.39 13.64
CA TRP A 253 -11.06 9.15 13.04
C TRP A 253 -10.28 8.33 14.06
N LYS A 254 -10.56 7.02 14.11
CA LYS A 254 -9.91 6.05 14.99
C LYS A 254 -9.41 4.86 14.17
N PRO A 255 -8.28 4.23 14.58
CA PRO A 255 -7.86 2.98 13.95
C PRO A 255 -8.94 1.91 14.14
N LEU A 256 -9.18 1.13 13.09
CA LEU A 256 -10.03 -0.06 13.12
C LEU A 256 -9.18 -1.33 13.09
N THR A 257 -8.29 -1.44 12.10
CA THR A 257 -7.38 -2.58 11.92
C THR A 257 -6.24 -2.19 10.99
N GLY A 258 -5.14 -2.93 11.00
CA GLY A 258 -4.03 -2.78 10.07
C GLY A 258 -3.25 -4.08 9.96
N GLY A 259 -2.38 -4.18 8.96
CA GLY A 259 -1.53 -5.35 8.79
C GLY A 259 -0.90 -5.42 7.42
N ILE A 260 -0.52 -6.64 7.04
CA ILE A 260 0.12 -6.97 5.77
C ILE A 260 -0.79 -7.97 5.04
N PHE A 261 -1.17 -7.65 3.81
CA PHE A 261 -1.89 -8.56 2.93
C PHE A 261 -0.87 -9.21 1.97
N PRO A 262 -0.73 -10.55 1.98
CA PRO A 262 0.24 -11.25 1.15
C PRO A 262 -0.17 -11.19 -0.32
N LEU A 263 0.81 -11.18 -1.21
CA LEU A 263 0.58 -11.26 -2.65
C LEU A 263 1.08 -12.59 -3.25
N ASP A 264 1.76 -13.42 -2.46
CA ASP A 264 2.44 -14.64 -2.92
C ASP A 264 1.53 -15.56 -3.74
N PHE A 265 0.30 -15.79 -3.27
CA PHE A 265 -0.67 -16.62 -3.98
C PHE A 265 -1.10 -16.01 -5.32
N LEU A 266 -1.33 -14.70 -5.36
CA LEU A 266 -1.65 -14.00 -6.61
C LEU A 266 -0.46 -14.01 -7.58
N HIS A 267 0.77 -13.93 -7.06
CA HIS A 267 1.98 -14.03 -7.86
C HIS A 267 2.21 -15.43 -8.42
N GLN A 268 1.92 -16.49 -7.65
CA GLN A 268 1.91 -17.87 -8.16
C GLN A 268 0.92 -18.02 -9.33
N ILE A 269 -0.30 -17.51 -9.18
CA ILE A 269 -1.28 -17.47 -10.27
C ILE A 269 -0.76 -16.65 -11.45
N ALA A 270 -0.06 -15.55 -11.22
CA ALA A 270 0.49 -14.68 -12.27
C ALA A 270 1.60 -15.34 -13.11
N GLU A 271 2.22 -16.43 -12.63
CA GLU A 271 3.18 -17.22 -13.41
C GLU A 271 2.51 -18.20 -14.40
N SER A 272 1.19 -18.43 -14.28
CA SER A 272 0.42 -19.35 -15.11
C SER A 272 -0.01 -18.75 -16.46
N ASN A 273 -0.38 -19.61 -17.42
CA ASN A 273 -0.93 -19.16 -18.71
C ASN A 273 -2.37 -18.63 -18.55
N GLU A 274 -3.08 -19.10 -17.54
CA GLU A 274 -4.46 -18.78 -17.20
C GLU A 274 -4.57 -17.56 -16.26
N ALA A 275 -3.43 -16.93 -15.91
CA ALA A 275 -3.33 -15.84 -14.94
C ALA A 275 -4.38 -14.75 -15.15
N ARG A 276 -4.47 -14.22 -16.38
CA ARG A 276 -5.40 -13.13 -16.71
C ARG A 276 -6.85 -13.57 -16.56
N ASP A 277 -7.18 -14.81 -16.90
CA ASP A 277 -8.56 -15.31 -16.83
C ASP A 277 -8.98 -15.51 -15.37
N VAL A 278 -8.13 -16.14 -14.55
CA VAL A 278 -8.38 -16.32 -13.11
C VAL A 278 -8.57 -14.95 -12.43
N LEU A 279 -7.60 -14.05 -12.59
CA LEU A 279 -7.58 -12.77 -11.91
C LEU A 279 -8.74 -11.85 -12.37
N ASN A 280 -9.07 -11.84 -13.66
CA ASN A 280 -10.23 -11.07 -14.14
C ASN A 280 -11.55 -11.65 -13.64
N LYS A 281 -11.67 -12.97 -13.51
CA LYS A 281 -12.88 -13.61 -12.97
C LYS A 281 -13.07 -13.26 -11.50
N TRP A 282 -12.01 -13.26 -10.70
CA TRP A 282 -12.05 -12.81 -9.31
C TRP A 282 -12.32 -11.31 -9.19
N LYS A 283 -11.70 -10.49 -10.05
CA LYS A 283 -12.00 -9.05 -10.16
C LYS A 283 -13.48 -8.81 -10.44
N ASN A 284 -14.08 -9.56 -11.38
CA ASN A 284 -15.50 -9.45 -11.72
C ASN A 284 -16.41 -9.79 -10.54
N VAL A 285 -16.06 -10.80 -9.73
CA VAL A 285 -16.80 -11.11 -8.50
C VAL A 285 -16.84 -9.86 -7.62
N PHE A 286 -15.69 -9.29 -7.25
CA PHE A 286 -15.65 -8.09 -6.40
C PHE A 286 -16.39 -6.90 -7.00
N GLU A 287 -16.21 -6.63 -8.30
CA GLU A 287 -16.82 -5.48 -8.97
C GLU A 287 -18.35 -5.60 -9.06
N TRP A 288 -18.86 -6.77 -9.41
CA TRP A 288 -20.30 -6.95 -9.64
C TRP A 288 -21.08 -7.08 -8.34
N THR A 289 -20.44 -7.54 -7.26
CA THR A 289 -21.05 -7.62 -5.92
C THR A 289 -20.82 -6.38 -5.07
N ALA A 290 -19.93 -5.46 -5.46
CA ALA A 290 -19.49 -4.31 -4.66
C ALA A 290 -20.63 -3.54 -3.97
N PHE A 291 -21.76 -3.30 -4.65
CA PHE A 291 -22.88 -2.49 -4.14
C PHE A 291 -24.17 -3.29 -3.93
N ARG A 292 -24.14 -4.62 -4.07
CA ARG A 292 -25.35 -5.46 -4.05
C ARG A 292 -25.55 -6.12 -2.70
N LYS A 293 -26.72 -5.91 -2.10
CA LYS A 293 -27.14 -6.59 -0.88
C LYS A 293 -27.45 -8.06 -1.16
N GLY A 294 -27.06 -8.95 -0.25
CA GLY A 294 -27.29 -10.39 -0.33
C GLY A 294 -26.18 -11.18 -1.05
N TYR A 295 -25.10 -10.50 -1.45
CA TYR A 295 -23.94 -11.09 -2.13
C TYR A 295 -22.65 -10.91 -1.31
N GLU A 296 -22.74 -10.49 -0.05
CA GLU A 296 -21.57 -10.16 0.76
C GLU A 296 -20.71 -11.38 1.12
N ASP A 297 -21.29 -12.58 1.12
CA ASP A 297 -20.66 -13.85 1.48
C ASP A 297 -19.62 -14.35 0.45
N ILE A 298 -19.95 -14.31 -0.84
CA ILE A 298 -19.07 -14.73 -1.94
C ILE A 298 -17.73 -13.95 -1.98
N PRO A 299 -17.72 -12.60 -2.06
CA PRO A 299 -16.48 -11.81 -2.10
C PRO A 299 -15.72 -11.88 -0.78
N THR A 300 -16.40 -12.09 0.36
CA THR A 300 -15.72 -12.33 1.65
C THR A 300 -14.99 -13.67 1.62
N ALA A 301 -15.63 -14.75 1.18
CA ALA A 301 -14.98 -16.05 1.06
C ALA A 301 -13.84 -16.04 0.03
N LEU A 302 -13.99 -15.30 -1.08
CA LEU A 302 -12.92 -15.11 -2.05
C LEU A 302 -11.73 -14.35 -1.46
N ALA A 303 -11.99 -13.28 -0.70
CA ALA A 303 -10.94 -12.52 -0.01
C ALA A 303 -10.18 -13.37 1.01
N GLU A 304 -10.88 -14.18 1.80
CA GLU A 304 -10.28 -15.14 2.74
C GLU A 304 -9.42 -16.18 2.03
N PHE A 305 -9.90 -16.70 0.89
CA PHE A 305 -9.15 -17.64 0.08
C PHE A 305 -7.88 -17.03 -0.50
N ILE A 306 -7.96 -15.84 -1.08
CA ILE A 306 -6.78 -15.15 -1.64
C ILE A 306 -5.73 -14.88 -0.55
N ALA A 307 -6.16 -14.41 0.62
CA ALA A 307 -5.23 -14.08 1.70
C ALA A 307 -4.64 -15.32 2.39
N ASN A 308 -5.34 -16.45 2.36
CA ASN A 308 -4.94 -17.71 2.99
C ASN A 308 -5.41 -18.90 2.13
N PRO A 309 -4.62 -19.28 1.11
CA PRO A 309 -5.01 -20.26 0.09
C PRO A 309 -4.88 -21.69 0.61
N ASN A 310 -5.88 -22.14 1.37
CA ASN A 310 -5.98 -23.53 1.84
C ASN A 310 -7.28 -24.17 1.34
N LEU A 311 -7.33 -25.51 1.40
CA LEU A 311 -8.45 -26.30 0.89
C LEU A 311 -9.79 -25.88 1.50
N SER A 312 -9.83 -25.60 2.80
CA SER A 312 -11.05 -25.16 3.49
C SER A 312 -11.58 -23.83 2.93
N ASN A 313 -10.70 -22.84 2.73
CA ASN A 313 -11.10 -21.55 2.17
C ASN A 313 -11.51 -21.66 0.71
N TYR A 314 -10.79 -22.46 -0.08
CA TYR A 314 -11.14 -22.74 -1.47
C TYR A 314 -12.51 -23.41 -1.58
N GLU A 315 -12.75 -24.48 -0.82
CA GLU A 315 -14.03 -25.18 -0.81
C GLU A 315 -15.19 -24.25 -0.41
N ARG A 316 -14.98 -23.41 0.60
CA ARG A 316 -15.98 -22.43 1.04
C ARG A 316 -16.31 -21.46 -0.10
N TYR A 317 -15.31 -20.89 -0.75
CA TYR A 317 -15.50 -19.99 -1.87
C TYR A 317 -16.23 -20.67 -3.04
N ILE A 318 -15.74 -21.84 -3.48
CA ILE A 318 -16.32 -22.54 -4.64
C ILE A 318 -17.75 -23.01 -4.37
N LYS A 319 -18.08 -23.51 -3.17
CA LYS A 319 -19.46 -23.88 -2.82
C LYS A 319 -20.40 -22.68 -2.93
N LEU A 320 -19.98 -21.50 -2.46
CA LEU A 320 -20.78 -20.27 -2.57
C LEU A 320 -20.89 -19.79 -4.02
N HIS A 321 -19.79 -19.82 -4.78
CA HIS A 321 -19.77 -19.46 -6.20
C HIS A 321 -20.72 -20.36 -7.00
N LEU A 322 -20.58 -21.68 -6.87
CA LEU A 322 -21.41 -22.66 -7.58
C LEU A 322 -22.89 -22.53 -7.20
N ARG A 323 -23.22 -22.39 -5.91
CA ARG A 323 -24.61 -22.17 -5.48
C ARG A 323 -25.21 -20.94 -6.15
N ASN A 324 -24.43 -19.87 -6.27
CA ASN A 324 -24.85 -18.64 -6.95
C ASN A 324 -24.99 -18.82 -8.47
N GLU A 325 -24.07 -19.55 -9.10
CA GLU A 325 -24.15 -19.89 -10.54
C GLU A 325 -25.33 -20.82 -10.87
N LEU A 326 -25.81 -21.65 -9.94
CA LEU A 326 -26.96 -22.54 -10.15
C LEU A 326 -28.32 -21.85 -9.90
N ASP A 327 -28.35 -20.75 -9.15
CA ASP A 327 -29.60 -20.02 -8.87
C ASP A 327 -29.95 -19.06 -10.02
N ASN A 328 -30.95 -19.41 -10.84
CA ASN A 328 -31.36 -18.65 -12.04
C ASN A 328 -31.74 -17.18 -11.76
N THR A 329 -32.00 -16.79 -10.51
CA THR A 329 -32.37 -15.42 -10.13
C THR A 329 -31.18 -14.56 -9.71
N ARG A 330 -30.01 -15.16 -9.56
CA ARG A 330 -28.79 -14.47 -9.10
C ARG A 330 -27.86 -14.08 -10.25
N LEU A 331 -26.99 -13.11 -9.97
CA LEU A 331 -25.91 -12.71 -10.88
C LEU A 331 -25.09 -13.92 -11.31
N LYS A 332 -24.64 -13.95 -12.56
CA LYS A 332 -23.73 -14.96 -13.06
C LYS A 332 -22.36 -14.35 -13.26
N PHE A 333 -21.35 -14.93 -12.64
CA PHE A 333 -19.93 -14.59 -12.78
C PHE A 333 -19.23 -15.50 -13.80
N GLY A 334 -19.94 -16.49 -14.33
CA GLY A 334 -19.42 -17.50 -15.24
C GLY A 334 -18.94 -18.74 -14.50
N SER A 335 -18.99 -19.87 -15.18
CA SER A 335 -18.41 -21.12 -14.70
C SER A 335 -16.90 -21.11 -14.88
N TYR A 336 -16.19 -21.84 -14.03
CA TYR A 336 -14.78 -22.09 -14.26
C TYR A 336 -14.63 -23.24 -15.25
N GLU A 337 -13.76 -23.07 -16.24
CA GLU A 337 -13.32 -24.18 -17.07
C GLU A 337 -12.45 -25.12 -16.25
N LYS A 338 -12.41 -26.41 -16.63
CA LYS A 338 -11.63 -27.43 -15.94
C LYS A 338 -10.16 -27.00 -15.76
N LYS A 339 -9.54 -26.47 -16.82
CA LYS A 339 -8.14 -26.01 -16.78
C LYS A 339 -7.91 -24.90 -15.75
N VAL A 340 -8.82 -23.93 -15.67
CA VAL A 340 -8.75 -22.81 -14.72
C VAL A 340 -8.93 -23.31 -13.28
N LEU A 341 -9.79 -24.30 -13.05
CA LEU A 341 -9.93 -24.94 -11.73
C LEU A 341 -8.69 -25.73 -11.33
N GLU A 342 -8.16 -26.54 -12.25
CA GLU A 342 -6.93 -27.30 -12.03
C GLU A 342 -5.77 -26.36 -11.68
N GLU A 343 -5.66 -25.23 -12.38
CA GLU A 343 -4.62 -24.24 -12.11
C GLU A 343 -4.74 -23.63 -10.72
N VAL A 344 -5.94 -23.19 -10.32
CA VAL A 344 -6.14 -22.67 -8.95
C VAL A 344 -5.82 -23.74 -7.92
N MET A 345 -6.23 -25.00 -8.15
CA MET A 345 -6.01 -26.12 -7.25
C MET A 345 -4.54 -26.50 -7.08
N ASN A 346 -3.69 -26.31 -8.09
CA ASN A 346 -2.26 -26.58 -8.00
C ASN A 346 -1.57 -25.78 -6.89
N PHE A 347 -2.17 -24.66 -6.47
CA PHE A 347 -1.62 -23.75 -5.47
C PHE A 347 -2.44 -23.70 -4.17
N VAL A 348 -3.46 -24.56 -4.02
CA VAL A 348 -4.25 -24.67 -2.78
C VAL A 348 -3.50 -25.56 -1.79
N GLY A 349 -2.90 -24.94 -0.76
CA GLY A 349 -2.31 -25.61 0.41
C GLY A 349 -1.44 -26.83 0.11
N VAL A 350 -0.17 -26.58 -0.27
CA VAL A 350 0.96 -27.48 0.07
C VAL A 350 1.43 -27.17 1.48
#